data_AF-A0A6V8E349-F1
#
_entry.id   AF-A0A6V8E349-F1
#
_cell.length_a   1.000
_cell.length_b   1.000
_cell.length_c   1.000
_cell.angle_alpha   90.00
_cell.angle_beta   90.00
_cell.angle_gamma   90.00
#
_symmetry.space_group_name_H-M   'P 1'
#
loop_
_entity.id
_entity.type
_entity.pdbx_description
1 polymer ?
#
loop_
_entity_poly.entity_id
_entity_poly.type
_entity_poly.pdbx_seq_one_letter_code
_entity_poly.pdbx_strand_id
1 'polypeptide(L)'
;MSEGSVNVESRTSSQDKRWTIMAALLGTNTALMLFQGIEQARTPNAVREVALAIIAAALPFQAIYFLIYTFLLEHEARLPPERIHKLGLASALCQVVSYGSLVGVAMMWYHLSPWVGFSFIVSSILAIFLIRNVMAPVEPKTDGVSDTVQPSP
;
A
#
# COMPACT_ATOMS: atom_id res chain seq x y z
N MET A 1 -33.75 -7.50 -2.09
CA MET A 1 -32.79 -7.54 -3.21
C MET A 1 -31.86 -6.36 -3.01
N SER A 2 -30.70 -6.62 -2.38
CA SER A 2 -29.81 -5.64 -1.77
C SER A 2 -28.57 -5.42 -2.63
N GLU A 3 -28.71 -4.98 -3.88
CA GLU A 3 -27.54 -4.71 -4.74
C GLU A 3 -26.81 -3.41 -4.36
N GLY A 4 -27.49 -2.46 -3.69
CA GLY A 4 -26.88 -1.22 -3.21
C GLY A 4 -26.04 -1.36 -1.94
N SER A 5 -26.35 -2.35 -1.08
CA SER A 5 -25.70 -2.52 0.23
C SER A 5 -24.32 -3.19 0.13
N VAL A 6 -24.14 -4.14 -0.80
CA VAL A 6 -22.86 -4.84 -0.99
C VAL A 6 -21.77 -3.94 -1.57
N ASN A 7 -22.14 -2.94 -2.37
CA ASN A 7 -21.18 -2.02 -2.99
C ASN A 7 -20.65 -0.97 -2.01
N VAL A 8 -21.40 -0.62 -0.96
CA VAL A 8 -20.93 0.34 0.06
C VAL A 8 -19.95 -0.36 1.02
N GLU A 9 -20.31 -1.52 1.53
CA GLU A 9 -19.49 -2.27 2.51
C GLU A 9 -18.16 -2.77 1.91
N SER A 10 -18.15 -3.13 0.62
CA SER A 10 -16.91 -3.51 -0.07
C SER A 10 -15.97 -2.32 -0.29
N ARG A 11 -16.52 -1.13 -0.58
CA ARG A 11 -15.73 0.09 -0.76
C ARG A 11 -15.14 0.57 0.56
N THR A 12 -15.93 0.63 1.63
CA THR A 12 -15.46 0.95 2.99
C THR A 12 -14.36 -0.01 3.44
N SER A 13 -14.58 -1.33 3.32
CA SER A 13 -13.58 -2.36 3.67
C SER A 13 -12.27 -2.22 2.90
N SER A 14 -12.32 -1.93 1.59
CA SER A 14 -11.12 -1.73 0.78
C SER A 14 -10.38 -0.44 1.15
N GLN A 15 -11.11 0.60 1.54
CA GLN A 15 -10.56 1.87 2.00
C GLN A 15 -9.88 1.72 3.37
N ASP A 16 -10.50 1.00 4.31
CA ASP A 16 -9.97 0.74 5.64
C ASP A 16 -8.63 -0.01 5.58
N LYS A 17 -8.53 -1.03 4.71
CA LYS A 17 -7.27 -1.76 4.49
C LYS A 17 -6.14 -0.85 4.01
N ARG A 18 -6.42 0.03 3.04
CA ARG A 18 -5.44 1.00 2.52
C ARG A 18 -5.05 2.03 3.58
N TRP A 19 -6.01 2.46 4.40
CA TRP A 19 -5.80 3.39 5.50
C TRP A 19 -4.88 2.81 6.58
N THR A 20 -5.11 1.57 7.02
CA THR A 20 -4.26 0.92 8.02
C THR A 20 -2.81 0.80 7.56
N ILE A 21 -2.59 0.46 6.28
CA ILE A 21 -1.23 0.37 5.71
C ILE A 21 -0.54 1.75 5.75
N MET A 22 -1.26 2.81 5.36
CA MET A 22 -0.70 4.17 5.38
C MET A 22 -0.42 4.67 6.80
N ALA A 23 -1.28 4.36 7.77
CA ALA A 23 -1.06 4.70 9.17
C ALA A 23 0.20 4.00 9.73
N ALA A 24 0.38 2.72 9.43
CA ALA A 24 1.58 1.97 9.81
C ALA A 24 2.86 2.55 9.17
N LEU A 25 2.78 2.93 7.89
CA LEU A 25 3.89 3.55 7.17
C LEU A 25 4.24 4.93 7.75
N LEU A 26 3.25 5.77 8.04
CA LEU A 26 3.43 7.07 8.69
C LEU A 26 4.08 6.92 10.06
N GLY A 27 3.62 5.96 10.87
CA GLY A 27 4.22 5.66 12.18
C GLY A 27 5.68 5.23 12.06
N THR A 28 5.98 4.36 11.11
CA THR A 28 7.36 3.89 10.83
C THR A 28 8.28 5.04 10.40
N ASN A 29 7.83 5.86 9.45
CA ASN A 29 8.55 7.03 8.97
C ASN A 29 8.83 8.04 10.10
N THR A 30 7.82 8.30 10.93
CA THR A 30 7.95 9.21 12.08
C THR A 30 8.95 8.67 13.11
N ALA A 31 8.89 7.38 13.43
CA ALA A 31 9.84 6.75 14.35
C ALA A 31 11.27 6.81 13.80
N LEU A 32 11.47 6.53 12.51
CA LEU A 32 12.78 6.66 11.88
C LEU A 32 13.30 8.09 11.90
N MET A 33 12.46 9.09 11.61
CA MET A 33 12.85 10.50 11.71
C MET A 33 13.30 10.86 13.13
N LEU A 34 12.60 10.40 14.16
CA LEU A 34 12.95 10.69 15.54
C LEU A 34 14.28 10.04 15.94
N PHE A 35 14.40 8.71 15.80
CA PHE A 35 15.58 8.00 16.28
C PHE A 35 16.81 8.23 15.40
N GLN A 36 16.65 8.17 14.08
CA GLN A 36 17.76 8.37 13.16
C GLN A 36 18.09 9.86 12.99
N GLY A 37 17.15 10.78 13.24
CA GLY A 37 17.44 12.21 13.29
C GLY A 37 18.32 12.58 14.48
N ILE A 38 18.05 12.01 15.66
CA ILE A 38 18.92 12.17 16.83
C ILE A 38 20.30 11.60 16.55
N GLU A 39 20.37 10.39 15.97
CA GLU A 39 21.65 9.75 15.67
C GLU A 39 22.41 10.50 14.57
N GLN A 40 21.73 11.09 13.58
CA GLN A 40 22.33 11.96 12.57
C GLN A 40 22.94 13.24 13.17
N ALA A 41 22.26 13.84 14.16
CA ALA A 41 22.78 15.02 14.85
C ALA A 41 24.05 14.71 15.67
N ARG A 42 24.19 13.48 16.17
CA ARG A 42 25.38 13.01 16.90
C ARG A 42 26.49 12.56 15.96
N THR A 43 26.16 11.73 14.98
CA THR A 43 27.07 11.11 14.03
C THR A 43 26.58 11.36 12.59
N PRO A 44 26.97 12.49 11.98
CA PRO A 44 26.49 12.83 10.64
C PRO A 44 26.93 11.81 9.59
N ASN A 45 25.98 11.34 8.80
CA ASN A 45 26.23 10.45 7.67
C ASN A 45 25.38 10.87 6.46
N ALA A 46 26.01 10.97 5.28
CA ALA A 46 25.34 11.39 4.06
C ALA A 46 24.21 10.45 3.62
N VAL A 47 24.37 9.12 3.78
CA VAL A 47 23.35 8.14 3.39
C VAL A 47 22.11 8.28 4.28
N ARG A 48 22.33 8.45 5.59
CA ARG A 48 21.25 8.67 6.56
C ARG A 48 20.54 10.00 6.30
N GLU A 49 21.28 11.05 5.94
CA GLU A 49 20.70 12.36 5.61
C GLU A 49 19.77 12.28 4.39
N VAL A 50 20.22 11.64 3.32
CA VAL A 50 19.41 11.45 2.11
C VAL A 50 18.18 10.59 2.42
N ALA A 51 18.34 9.51 3.18
CA ALA A 51 17.23 8.66 3.59
C ALA A 51 16.19 9.43 4.43
N LEU A 52 16.64 10.23 5.39
CA LEU A 52 15.79 11.10 6.21
C LEU A 52 15.11 12.18 5.37
N ALA A 53 15.79 12.77 4.39
CA ALA A 53 15.22 13.77 3.49
C ALA A 53 14.09 13.19 2.63
N ILE A 54 14.26 11.97 2.10
CA ILE A 54 13.22 11.25 1.37
C ILE A 54 12.00 11.01 2.26
N ILE A 55 12.22 10.53 3.49
CA ILE A 55 11.14 10.28 4.45
C ILE A 55 10.42 11.59 4.80
N ALA A 56 11.17 12.65 5.11
CA ALA A 56 10.63 13.97 5.45
C ALA A 56 9.78 14.55 4.32
N ALA A 57 10.20 14.39 3.06
CA ALA A 57 9.44 14.81 1.89
C ALA A 57 8.12 14.05 1.71
N ALA A 58 8.04 12.79 2.15
CA ALA A 58 6.85 11.95 2.02
C ALA A 58 5.79 12.18 3.12
N LEU A 59 6.21 12.58 4.33
CA LEU A 59 5.32 12.84 5.46
C LEU A 59 4.14 13.80 5.17
N PRO A 60 4.31 14.95 4.50
CA PRO A 60 3.19 15.83 4.18
C PRO A 60 2.17 15.15 3.27
N PHE A 61 2.61 14.32 2.31
CA PHE A 61 1.70 13.56 1.44
C PHE A 61 0.93 12.50 2.21
N GLN A 62 1.56 11.85 3.20
CA GLN A 62 0.88 10.90 4.09
C GLN A 62 -0.18 11.58 4.95
N ALA A 63 0.12 12.78 5.48
CA ALA A 63 -0.84 13.58 6.24
C ALA A 63 -2.03 14.03 5.39
N ILE A 64 -1.78 14.52 4.17
CA ILE A 64 -2.84 14.90 3.23
C ILE A 64 -3.68 13.70 2.80
N TYR A 65 -3.07 12.54 2.57
CA TYR A 65 -3.81 11.30 2.31
C TYR A 65 -4.80 10.98 3.45
N PHE A 66 -4.35 11.10 4.71
CA PHE A 66 -5.20 10.88 5.88
C PHE A 66 -6.34 11.89 5.96
N LEU A 67 -6.06 13.17 5.69
CA LEU A 67 -7.08 14.23 5.63
C LEU A 67 -8.14 13.97 4.55
N ILE A 68 -7.71 13.61 3.33
CA ILE A 68 -8.62 13.28 2.23
C ILE A 68 -9.47 12.07 2.59
N TYR A 69 -8.87 11.04 3.20
CA TYR A 69 -9.57 9.85 3.66
C TYR A 69 -10.66 10.17 4.67
N THR A 70 -10.32 10.87 5.75
CA THR A 70 -11.28 11.23 6.81
C THR A 70 -12.36 12.16 6.27
N PHE A 71 -12.01 13.10 5.38
CA PHE A 71 -12.98 13.97 4.75
C PHE A 71 -13.99 13.20 3.88
N LEU A 72 -13.51 12.25 3.07
CA LEU A 72 -14.37 11.37 2.27
C LEU A 72 -15.28 10.56 3.16
N LEU A 73 -14.75 9.93 4.22
CA LEU A 73 -15.53 9.10 5.14
C LEU A 73 -16.67 9.89 5.81
N GLU A 74 -16.39 11.13 6.23
CA GLU A 74 -17.36 11.99 6.91
C GLU A 74 -18.42 12.57 5.95
N HIS A 75 -18.06 12.84 4.69
CA HIS A 75 -18.91 13.61 3.78
C HIS A 75 -19.39 12.84 2.55
N GLU A 76 -19.11 11.53 2.42
CA GLU A 76 -19.36 10.74 1.20
C GLU A 76 -20.79 10.91 0.67
N ALA A 77 -21.79 10.83 1.55
CA ALA A 77 -23.21 10.91 1.21
C ALA A 77 -23.66 12.29 0.67
N ARG A 78 -22.87 13.35 0.89
CA ARG A 78 -23.20 14.74 0.49
C ARG A 78 -22.34 15.25 -0.67
N LEU A 79 -21.34 14.49 -1.10
CA LEU A 79 -20.41 14.92 -2.14
C LEU A 79 -20.87 14.46 -3.53
N PRO A 80 -20.84 15.35 -4.54
CA PRO A 80 -21.12 14.93 -5.91
C PRO A 80 -20.04 13.94 -6.41
N PRO A 81 -20.40 12.98 -7.27
CA PRO A 81 -19.49 11.92 -7.71
C PRO A 81 -18.25 12.43 -8.43
N GLU A 82 -18.35 13.57 -9.13
CA GLU A 82 -17.20 14.22 -9.78
C GLU A 82 -16.12 14.64 -8.75
N ARG A 83 -16.54 15.16 -7.59
CA ARG A 83 -15.63 15.60 -6.54
C ARG A 83 -14.97 14.40 -5.84
N ILE A 84 -15.73 13.32 -5.61
CA ILE A 84 -15.18 12.06 -5.09
C ILE A 84 -14.10 11.52 -6.03
N HIS A 85 -14.31 11.58 -7.35
CA HIS A 85 -13.31 11.16 -8.32
C HIS A 85 -12.04 12.01 -8.27
N LYS A 86 -12.17 13.35 -8.21
CA LYS A 86 -11.01 14.26 -8.08
C LYS A 86 -10.23 14.04 -6.78
N LEU A 87 -10.93 13.82 -5.65
CA LEU A 87 -10.29 13.48 -4.37
C LEU A 87 -9.61 12.11 -4.43
N GLY A 88 -10.22 11.13 -5.12
CA GLY A 88 -9.64 9.82 -5.37
C GLY A 88 -8.30 9.91 -6.09
N LEU A 89 -8.23 10.69 -7.18
CA LEU A 89 -6.99 10.95 -7.92
C LEU A 89 -5.92 11.63 -7.05
N ALA A 90 -6.32 12.65 -6.28
CA ALA A 90 -5.41 13.31 -5.33
C ALA A 90 -4.88 12.32 -4.28
N SER A 91 -5.74 11.44 -3.74
CA SER A 91 -5.34 10.40 -2.79
C SER A 91 -4.40 9.37 -3.40
N ALA A 92 -4.61 9.00 -4.67
CA ALA A 92 -3.77 8.05 -5.39
C ALA A 92 -2.36 8.62 -5.60
N LEU A 93 -2.26 9.91 -5.97
CA LEU A 93 -0.98 10.59 -6.07
C LEU A 93 -0.24 10.63 -4.73
N CYS A 94 -0.94 11.01 -3.65
CA CYS A 94 -0.38 11.01 -2.30
C CYS A 94 0.09 9.60 -1.89
N GLN A 95 -0.67 8.57 -2.26
CA GLN A 95 -0.32 7.18 -2.00
C GLN A 95 0.95 6.75 -2.74
N VAL A 96 1.14 7.13 -4.00
CA VAL A 96 2.37 6.84 -4.76
C VAL A 96 3.59 7.48 -4.09
N VAL A 97 3.51 8.76 -3.74
CA VAL A 97 4.61 9.47 -3.07
C VAL A 97 4.88 8.87 -1.68
N SER A 98 3.82 8.51 -0.96
CA SER A 98 3.92 7.87 0.35
C SER A 98 4.63 6.53 0.28
N TYR A 99 4.30 5.66 -0.68
CA TYR A 99 5.02 4.40 -0.88
C TYR A 99 6.46 4.61 -1.34
N GLY A 100 6.75 5.72 -2.04
CA GLY A 100 8.11 6.14 -2.35
C GLY A 100 9.01 6.27 -1.12
N SER A 101 8.46 6.56 0.06
CA SER A 101 9.25 6.64 1.30
C SER A 101 9.92 5.32 1.70
N LEU A 102 9.42 4.17 1.21
CA LEU A 102 10.03 2.86 1.45
C LEU A 102 11.46 2.79 0.90
N VAL A 103 11.80 3.59 -0.11
CA VAL A 103 13.18 3.71 -0.60
C VAL A 103 14.09 4.29 0.49
N GLY A 104 13.65 5.34 1.19
CA GLY A 104 14.37 5.91 2.32
C GLY A 104 14.52 4.92 3.48
N VAL A 105 13.46 4.15 3.77
CA VAL A 105 13.49 3.09 4.78
C VAL A 105 14.52 2.00 4.41
N ALA A 106 14.51 1.54 3.16
CA ALA A 106 15.44 0.53 2.67
C ALA A 106 16.90 1.02 2.70
N MET A 107 17.16 2.27 2.29
CA MET A 107 18.49 2.89 2.41
C MET A 107 18.96 2.93 3.86
N MET A 108 18.06 3.27 4.79
CA MET A 108 18.37 3.31 6.23
C MET A 108 18.75 1.93 6.77
N TRP A 109 17.99 0.89 6.44
CA TRP A 109 18.29 -0.47 6.89
C TRP A 109 19.57 -1.04 6.28
N TYR A 110 19.87 -0.70 5.03
CA TYR A 110 21.12 -1.11 4.39
C TYR A 110 22.33 -0.46 5.09
N HIS A 111 22.20 0.81 5.50
CA HIS A 111 23.23 1.50 6.28
C HIS A 111 23.41 0.90 7.67
N LEU A 112 22.32 0.48 8.32
CA LEU A 112 22.36 -0.13 9.66
C LEU A 112 23.09 -1.48 9.67
N SER A 113 22.76 -2.36 8.72
CA SER A 113 23.47 -3.63 8.53
C SER A 113 23.21 -4.16 7.13
N PRO A 114 24.26 -4.50 6.36
CA PRO A 114 24.09 -5.03 5.01
C PRO A 114 23.28 -6.33 5.00
N TRP A 115 23.34 -7.13 6.07
CA TRP A 115 22.53 -8.36 6.22
C TRP A 115 21.04 -8.07 6.38
N VAL A 116 20.68 -6.98 7.06
CA VAL A 116 19.28 -6.56 7.24
C VAL A 116 18.72 -6.02 5.93
N GLY A 117 19.50 -5.20 5.22
CA GLY A 117 19.12 -4.73 3.88
C GLY A 117 18.93 -5.90 2.91
N PHE A 118 19.87 -6.86 2.90
CA PHE A 118 19.79 -8.03 2.04
C PHE A 118 18.56 -8.91 2.34
N SER A 119 18.28 -9.20 3.62
CA SER A 119 17.13 -10.01 4.01
C SER A 119 15.80 -9.35 3.63
N PHE A 120 15.70 -8.01 3.72
CA PHE A 120 14.53 -7.26 3.27
C PHE A 120 14.27 -7.41 1.77
N ILE A 121 15.33 -7.30 0.94
CA ILE A 121 15.21 -7.47 -0.52
C ILE A 121 14.81 -8.90 -0.89
N VAL A 122 15.48 -9.91 -0.31
CA VAL A 122 15.15 -11.32 -0.58
C VAL A 122 13.72 -11.64 -0.17
N SER A 123 13.29 -11.18 1.01
CA SER A 123 11.92 -11.36 1.50
C SER A 123 10.89 -10.68 0.59
N SER A 124 11.17 -9.46 0.12
CA SER A 124 10.30 -8.72 -0.79
C SER A 124 10.12 -9.45 -2.13
N ILE A 125 11.21 -9.98 -2.70
CA ILE A 125 11.17 -10.77 -3.94
C ILE A 125 10.32 -12.04 -3.73
N LEU A 126 10.55 -12.77 -2.64
CA LEU A 126 9.79 -13.98 -2.32
C LEU A 126 8.29 -13.69 -2.13
N ALA A 127 7.94 -12.59 -1.48
CA ALA A 127 6.55 -12.16 -1.32
C ALA A 127 5.88 -11.87 -2.68
N ILE A 128 6.59 -11.20 -3.60
CA ILE A 128 6.09 -10.96 -4.96
C ILE A 128 5.88 -12.27 -5.71
N PHE A 129 6.82 -13.22 -5.61
CA PHE A 129 6.68 -14.55 -6.20
C PHE A 129 5.49 -15.32 -5.63
N LEU A 130 5.28 -15.28 -4.31
CA LEU A 130 4.13 -15.90 -3.66
C LEU A 130 2.81 -15.36 -4.20
N ILE A 131 2.66 -14.03 -4.27
CA ILE A 131 1.44 -13.39 -4.80
C ILE A 131 1.21 -13.81 -6.26
N ARG A 132 2.27 -13.79 -7.08
CA ARG A 132 2.17 -14.22 -8.48
C ARG A 132 1.77 -15.68 -8.64
N ASN A 133 2.30 -16.55 -7.79
CA ASN A 133 1.97 -17.97 -7.84
C ASN A 133 0.52 -18.22 -7.39
N VAL A 134 0.08 -17.58 -6.31
CA VAL A 134 -1.30 -17.69 -5.81
C VAL A 134 -2.33 -17.11 -6.78
N MET A 135 -1.98 -16.05 -7.51
CA MET A 135 -2.85 -15.45 -8.54
C MET A 135 -2.69 -16.07 -9.92
N ALA A 136 -1.86 -17.11 -10.09
CA ALA A 136 -1.76 -17.81 -11.35
C ALA A 136 -3.12 -18.46 -11.68
N PRO A 137 -3.55 -18.48 -12.96
CA PRO A 137 -4.84 -19.05 -13.34
C PRO A 137 -4.94 -20.49 -12.86
N VAL A 138 -5.96 -20.79 -12.05
CA VAL A 138 -6.29 -22.17 -11.68
C VAL A 138 -6.98 -22.79 -12.90
N GLU A 139 -6.33 -23.76 -13.56
CA GLU A 139 -6.97 -24.52 -14.62
C GLU A 139 -8.27 -25.13 -14.07
N PRO A 140 -9.42 -24.89 -14.70
CA PRO A 140 -10.67 -25.48 -14.26
C PRO A 140 -10.55 -26.99 -14.39
N LYS A 141 -10.57 -27.67 -13.24
CA LYS A 141 -10.69 -29.12 -13.17
C LYS A 141 -11.95 -29.51 -13.93
N THR A 142 -11.76 -30.03 -15.15
CA THR A 142 -12.83 -30.60 -15.94
C THR A 142 -13.15 -31.93 -15.29
N ASP A 143 -14.03 -31.91 -14.30
CA ASP A 143 -14.66 -33.12 -13.81
C ASP A 143 -15.46 -33.69 -14.99
N GLY A 144 -14.95 -34.78 -15.54
CA GLY A 144 -15.42 -35.36 -16.80
C GLY A 144 -16.89 -35.77 -16.73
N VAL A 145 -17.75 -34.92 -17.29
CA VAL A 145 -19.07 -35.34 -17.76
C VAL A 145 -18.89 -35.79 -19.20
N SER A 146 -18.67 -37.11 -19.36
CA SER A 146 -18.85 -37.78 -20.65
C SER A 146 -20.34 -37.77 -20.99
N ASP A 147 -20.80 -36.74 -21.68
CA ASP A 147 -22.09 -36.77 -22.37
C ASP A 147 -21.95 -37.70 -23.59
N THR A 148 -22.21 -38.99 -23.39
CA THR A 148 -22.53 -39.93 -24.47
C THR A 148 -23.90 -39.57 -25.03
N VAL A 149 -23.95 -38.61 -25.95
CA VAL A 149 -25.14 -38.35 -26.76
C VAL A 149 -25.17 -39.39 -27.89
N GLN A 150 -26.04 -40.40 -27.75
CA GLN A 150 -26.47 -41.26 -28.86
C GLN A 150 -27.21 -40.44 -29.92
N PRO A 151 -26.99 -40.68 -31.22
CA PRO A 151 -27.92 -40.25 -32.26
C PRO A 151 -28.85 -41.39 -32.67
N SER A 152 -30.16 -41.13 -32.62
CA SER A 152 -31.20 -41.82 -33.40
C SER A 152 -32.42 -40.88 -33.49
N PRO A 153 -33.25 -40.92 -34.54
CA PRO A 153 -33.44 -41.99 -35.52
C PRO A 153 -32.98 -41.67 -36.95
#